data_AF-A0A7X5DYJ3-F1
#
_entry.id   AF-A0A7X5DYJ3-F1
#
_cell.length_a   1.000
_cell.length_b   1.000
_cell.length_c   1.000
_cell.angle_alpha   90.00
_cell.angle_beta   90.00
_cell.angle_gamma   90.00
#
_symmetry.space_group_name_H-M   'P 1'
#
loop_
_entity.id
_entity.type
_entity.pdbx_description
1 polymer ?
#
loop_
_entity_poly.entity_id
_entity_poly.type
_entity_poly.pdbx_seq_one_letter_code
_entity_poly.pdbx_strand_id
1 'polypeptide(L)'
;MASAALSTKAVGSKVQLKLNGAKKNFIVVHQGKPSGIYDASCDGTWLLLEDIYENRPWHSSSVNKLESSTIHNYLNSTFLAKFDANIQAQIKQVKLPYRQNGGSGGTDRNGANGLSCKIFLLSGYECGWTTSNNPYFPVDGAKLAYFEAGTGTSANNKRIAKLNGSAASWWLRSPDANGTNVVWVVFSNGVCCGVDATNTYGIRPALVLPSSLLVSDDGSVTTNTAPTTPGTINVPGTIQGGSTIEISWTASTDAEKNLEGYIVERSTNGGSSWSQVYQGAALKTTNTVAAGTQTVMYRVKAYDSEGLASAYKTSSQVTVINNNAPTAPASITVPNTVYGGQSIVVTWGAATDPDGDAMTYALERQVDGGDWAQIYTGGNLSFTDPITRGWVSVAYRVKAIDSRSASGPYATSPTRTVNNNLAPTVICSQTSGTDLGLKNTGFSVDYSVTDPDGDDVTVTEAIDGATQRTFTATPGQTYTFMVTGETFMKVLNGDHALTITASDGKMDTVHKLLFKKEITTAMITLVDAVPADARIAVCVLSVNGSLPADAVLKVEVTNNGLDDSPVWEDCTADVKAGANHVFTNETQLSGWAFNFKVTATRGPSGEGGYINSVQGGFQ
;
A
#
# COMPACT_ATOMS: atom_id res chain seq x y z
N MET A 1 1.03 -52.25 -13.75
CA MET A 1 -0.08 -52.57 -14.67
C MET A 1 -1.25 -51.71 -14.24
N ALA A 2 -1.93 -51.06 -15.18
CA ALA A 2 -3.08 -50.26 -14.83
C ALA A 2 -4.22 -51.20 -14.43
N SER A 3 -4.71 -51.07 -13.20
CA SER A 3 -5.97 -51.66 -12.77
C SER A 3 -7.09 -50.63 -12.99
N ALA A 4 -8.32 -51.11 -13.13
CA ALA A 4 -9.50 -50.24 -13.24
C ALA A 4 -10.68 -50.85 -12.47
N ALA A 5 -11.51 -50.03 -11.85
CA ALA A 5 -12.72 -50.50 -11.19
C ALA A 5 -13.68 -51.15 -12.19
N LEU A 6 -14.31 -52.24 -11.76
CA LEU A 6 -15.30 -52.96 -12.58
C LEU A 6 -16.49 -52.09 -13.00
N SER A 7 -16.88 -51.11 -12.19
CA SER A 7 -17.93 -50.13 -12.50
C SER A 7 -17.65 -49.31 -13.77
N THR A 8 -16.38 -49.09 -14.09
CA THR A 8 -15.95 -48.33 -15.28
C THR A 8 -15.98 -49.16 -16.56
N LYS A 9 -16.08 -50.50 -16.44
CA LYS A 9 -16.10 -51.40 -17.59
C LYS A 9 -17.50 -51.41 -18.24
N ALA A 10 -17.55 -51.07 -19.52
CA ALA A 10 -18.79 -51.06 -20.29
C ALA A 10 -19.41 -52.47 -20.39
N VAL A 11 -20.74 -52.55 -20.41
CA VAL A 11 -21.46 -53.80 -20.69
C VAL A 11 -21.03 -54.34 -22.07
N GLY A 12 -20.68 -55.63 -22.13
CA GLY A 12 -20.13 -56.31 -23.29
C GLY A 12 -18.60 -56.28 -23.38
N SER A 13 -17.92 -55.49 -22.57
CA SER A 13 -16.46 -55.55 -22.46
C SER A 13 -16.00 -56.83 -21.74
N LYS A 14 -14.71 -57.15 -21.91
CA LYS A 14 -14.10 -58.34 -21.33
C LYS A 14 -13.25 -57.96 -20.12
N VAL A 15 -13.34 -58.80 -19.08
CA VAL A 15 -12.49 -58.79 -17.90
C VAL A 15 -11.81 -60.14 -17.80
N GLN A 16 -10.53 -60.18 -17.46
CA GLN A 16 -9.83 -61.43 -17.22
C GLN A 16 -9.87 -61.79 -15.75
N LEU A 17 -10.23 -63.03 -15.43
CA LEU A 17 -10.12 -63.59 -14.07
C LEU A 17 -9.34 -64.91 -14.15
N LYS A 18 -8.55 -65.21 -13.11
CA LYS A 18 -7.78 -66.45 -13.05
C LYS A 18 -8.63 -67.59 -12.49
N LEU A 19 -8.67 -68.69 -13.25
CA LEU A 19 -9.21 -69.99 -12.84
C LEU A 19 -8.07 -71.02 -12.94
N ASN A 20 -7.71 -71.65 -11.82
CA ASN A 20 -6.56 -72.54 -11.67
C ASN A 20 -5.26 -71.87 -12.18
N GLY A 21 -5.06 -70.59 -11.86
CA GLY A 21 -3.93 -69.80 -12.35
C GLY A 21 -3.97 -69.40 -13.83
N ALA A 22 -4.94 -69.89 -14.62
CA ALA A 22 -5.09 -69.56 -16.03
C ALA A 22 -6.10 -68.42 -16.24
N LYS A 23 -5.75 -67.43 -17.05
CA LYS A 23 -6.65 -66.31 -17.37
C LYS A 23 -7.82 -66.78 -18.25
N LYS A 24 -9.04 -66.45 -17.85
CA LYS A 24 -10.26 -66.66 -18.62
C LYS A 24 -10.98 -65.34 -18.81
N ASN A 25 -11.55 -65.14 -19.99
CA ASN A 25 -12.35 -63.95 -20.28
C ASN A 25 -13.76 -64.12 -19.71
N PHE A 26 -14.20 -63.08 -19.03
CA PHE A 26 -15.57 -62.88 -18.59
C PHE A 26 -16.14 -61.64 -19.27
N ILE A 27 -17.38 -61.73 -19.73
CA ILE A 27 -18.13 -60.64 -20.33
C ILE A 27 -18.85 -59.90 -19.21
N VAL A 28 -18.75 -58.57 -19.17
CA VAL A 28 -19.60 -57.73 -18.32
C VAL A 28 -21.01 -57.76 -18.88
N VAL A 29 -21.92 -58.50 -18.23
CA VAL A 29 -23.29 -58.71 -18.75
C VAL A 29 -24.32 -57.75 -18.16
N HIS A 30 -24.04 -57.16 -17.00
CA HIS A 30 -24.88 -56.15 -16.35
C HIS A 30 -24.08 -55.36 -15.29
N GLN A 31 -24.50 -54.12 -15.03
CA GLN A 31 -23.96 -53.28 -13.95
C GLN A 31 -25.07 -52.93 -12.99
N GLY A 32 -24.82 -53.11 -11.70
CA GLY A 32 -25.80 -52.90 -10.63
C GLY A 32 -26.82 -54.03 -10.49
N LYS A 33 -27.95 -53.74 -9.84
CA LYS A 33 -29.04 -54.68 -9.62
C LYS A 33 -29.95 -54.80 -10.87
N PRO A 34 -30.17 -56.01 -11.45
CA PRO A 34 -30.91 -56.16 -12.70
C PRO A 34 -32.35 -55.64 -12.72
N SER A 35 -33.09 -55.82 -11.63
CA SER A 35 -34.44 -55.26 -11.46
C SER A 35 -34.90 -55.33 -10.00
N GLY A 36 -36.13 -54.89 -9.71
CA GLY A 36 -36.72 -54.92 -8.37
C GLY A 36 -36.96 -56.34 -7.80
N ILE A 37 -36.95 -57.39 -8.63
CA ILE A 37 -37.18 -58.77 -8.17
C ILE A 37 -35.91 -59.42 -7.59
N TYR A 38 -34.75 -58.77 -7.72
CA TYR A 38 -33.49 -59.25 -7.17
C TYR A 38 -33.28 -58.71 -5.75
N ASP A 39 -32.66 -59.52 -4.89
CA ASP A 39 -32.20 -59.09 -3.58
C ASP A 39 -31.09 -58.02 -3.68
N ALA A 40 -30.91 -57.20 -2.64
CA ALA A 40 -29.83 -56.20 -2.62
C ALA A 40 -28.43 -56.82 -2.75
N SER A 41 -28.24 -58.08 -2.33
CA SER A 41 -26.99 -58.82 -2.54
C SER A 41 -26.56 -58.91 -4.01
N CYS A 42 -27.51 -58.85 -4.94
CA CYS A 42 -27.27 -58.93 -6.38
C CYS A 42 -26.73 -57.64 -7.02
N ASP A 43 -26.63 -56.54 -6.26
CA ASP A 43 -26.10 -55.27 -6.77
C ASP A 43 -24.58 -55.34 -6.96
N GLY A 44 -24.09 -55.22 -8.20
CA GLY A 44 -22.66 -55.33 -8.50
C GLY A 44 -22.39 -55.46 -9.99
N THR A 45 -21.16 -55.81 -10.36
CA THR A 45 -20.83 -56.11 -11.75
C THR A 45 -21.05 -57.59 -12.02
N TRP A 46 -21.99 -57.88 -12.93
CA TRP A 46 -22.31 -59.25 -13.34
C TRP A 46 -21.38 -59.69 -14.46
N LEU A 47 -20.72 -60.81 -14.24
CA LEU A 47 -19.73 -61.38 -15.16
C LEU A 47 -20.21 -62.75 -15.63
N LEU A 48 -20.15 -62.99 -16.94
CA LEU A 48 -20.44 -64.29 -17.56
C LEU A 48 -19.18 -64.83 -18.21
N LEU A 49 -18.81 -66.08 -17.95
CA LEU A 49 -17.68 -66.70 -18.64
C LEU A 49 -17.92 -66.66 -20.17
N GLU A 50 -16.95 -66.15 -20.92
CA GLU A 50 -17.11 -65.93 -22.37
C GLU A 50 -17.49 -67.25 -23.08
N ASP A 51 -16.73 -68.30 -22.80
CA ASP A 51 -16.86 -69.63 -23.39
C ASP A 51 -17.32 -70.67 -22.36
N ILE A 52 -17.72 -71.84 -22.85
CA ILE A 52 -18.10 -72.98 -22.01
C ILE A 52 -16.85 -73.54 -21.34
N TYR A 53 -16.94 -73.78 -20.03
CA TYR A 53 -15.81 -74.34 -19.27
C TYR A 53 -15.65 -75.85 -19.49
N GLU A 54 -16.70 -76.62 -19.23
CA GLU A 54 -16.74 -78.07 -19.47
C GLU A 54 -18.18 -78.56 -19.63
N ASN A 55 -18.37 -79.77 -20.15
CA ASN A 55 -19.67 -80.40 -20.28
C ASN A 55 -20.00 -81.22 -19.02
N ARG A 56 -21.25 -81.17 -18.55
CA ARG A 56 -21.75 -82.04 -17.47
C ARG A 56 -23.28 -82.22 -17.53
N PRO A 57 -23.83 -83.21 -16.81
CA PRO A 57 -25.26 -83.27 -16.56
C PRO A 57 -25.76 -82.21 -15.58
N TRP A 58 -26.94 -81.65 -15.85
CA TRP A 58 -27.57 -80.68 -14.96
C TRP A 58 -27.93 -81.33 -13.61
N HIS A 59 -28.44 -82.56 -13.66
CA HIS A 59 -28.69 -83.41 -12.49
C HIS A 59 -28.26 -84.86 -12.77
N SER A 60 -27.89 -85.62 -11.74
CA SER A 60 -27.61 -87.07 -11.84
C SER A 60 -28.85 -87.95 -12.07
N SER A 61 -30.04 -87.36 -12.12
CA SER A 61 -31.32 -88.02 -12.33
C SER A 61 -32.26 -87.08 -13.08
N SER A 62 -33.34 -87.59 -13.66
CA SER A 62 -34.28 -86.82 -14.49
C SER A 62 -35.18 -85.91 -13.63
N VAL A 63 -34.58 -84.93 -12.96
CA VAL A 63 -35.21 -83.98 -12.05
C VAL A 63 -34.70 -82.57 -12.34
N ASN A 64 -35.61 -81.61 -12.53
CA ASN A 64 -35.32 -80.21 -12.86
C ASN A 64 -35.40 -79.26 -11.64
N LYS A 65 -34.94 -79.70 -10.46
CA LYS A 65 -34.91 -78.91 -9.21
C LYS A 65 -33.53 -78.30 -8.96
N LEU A 66 -33.40 -76.98 -9.06
CA LEU A 66 -32.10 -76.30 -9.09
C LEU A 66 -31.40 -76.38 -7.74
N GLU A 67 -32.14 -76.11 -6.66
CA GLU A 67 -31.65 -76.06 -5.28
C GLU A 67 -31.08 -77.39 -4.76
N SER A 68 -31.45 -78.52 -5.38
CA SER A 68 -30.92 -79.85 -5.07
C SER A 68 -30.07 -80.43 -6.21
N SER A 69 -29.81 -79.67 -7.27
CA SER A 69 -29.14 -80.18 -8.47
C SER A 69 -27.65 -80.42 -8.27
N THR A 70 -27.13 -81.44 -8.95
CA THR A 70 -25.69 -81.74 -8.93
C THR A 70 -24.88 -80.60 -9.56
N ILE A 71 -25.42 -79.89 -10.55
CA ILE A 71 -24.77 -78.73 -11.16
C ILE A 71 -24.67 -77.54 -10.21
N HIS A 72 -25.72 -77.26 -9.43
CA HIS A 72 -25.70 -76.16 -8.46
C HIS A 72 -24.65 -76.41 -7.37
N ASN A 73 -24.60 -77.64 -6.84
CA ASN A 73 -23.61 -78.08 -5.86
C ASN A 73 -22.19 -77.98 -6.43
N TYR A 74 -21.96 -78.46 -7.65
CA TYR A 74 -20.65 -78.36 -8.30
C TYR A 74 -20.19 -76.90 -8.49
N LEU A 75 -21.09 -76.02 -8.95
CA LEU A 75 -20.76 -74.62 -9.19
C LEU A 75 -20.33 -73.89 -7.91
N ASN A 76 -21.03 -74.16 -6.80
CA ASN A 76 -20.79 -73.50 -5.52
C ASN A 76 -19.75 -74.20 -4.62
N SER A 77 -19.16 -75.31 -5.09
CA SER A 77 -18.05 -76.00 -4.42
C SER A 77 -16.85 -76.12 -5.35
N THR A 78 -16.80 -77.17 -6.16
CA THR A 78 -15.66 -77.51 -7.02
C THR A 78 -15.31 -76.42 -8.03
N PHE A 79 -16.29 -75.78 -8.67
CA PHE A 79 -16.00 -74.70 -9.63
C PHE A 79 -15.54 -73.42 -8.94
N LEU A 80 -16.22 -73.02 -7.86
CA LEU A 80 -15.84 -71.84 -7.07
C LEU A 80 -14.39 -71.94 -6.58
N ALA A 81 -13.97 -73.13 -6.11
CA ALA A 81 -12.61 -73.40 -5.65
C ALA A 81 -11.53 -73.27 -6.75
N LYS A 82 -11.93 -73.20 -8.03
CA LYS A 82 -10.98 -72.97 -9.14
C LYS A 82 -10.56 -71.52 -9.27
N PHE A 83 -11.34 -70.55 -8.79
CA PHE A 83 -10.88 -69.15 -8.83
C PHE A 83 -9.67 -68.98 -7.91
N ASP A 84 -8.76 -68.06 -8.21
CA ASP A 84 -7.68 -67.75 -7.26
C ASP A 84 -8.28 -67.21 -5.93
N ALA A 85 -7.61 -67.46 -4.80
CA ALA A 85 -8.18 -67.21 -3.46
C ALA A 85 -8.61 -65.75 -3.23
N ASN A 86 -7.87 -64.79 -3.77
CA ASN A 86 -8.21 -63.37 -3.72
C ASN A 86 -9.48 -63.06 -4.53
N ILE A 87 -9.71 -63.72 -5.66
CA ILE A 87 -10.94 -63.57 -6.45
C ILE A 87 -12.11 -64.23 -5.70
N GLN A 88 -11.93 -65.46 -5.19
CA GLN A 88 -12.96 -66.17 -4.41
C GLN A 88 -13.51 -65.35 -3.26
N ALA A 89 -12.64 -64.63 -2.56
CA ALA A 89 -13.01 -63.75 -1.45
C ALA A 89 -13.93 -62.59 -1.88
N GLN A 90 -13.80 -62.13 -3.13
CA GLN A 90 -14.58 -61.01 -3.67
C GLN A 90 -15.88 -61.45 -4.35
N ILE A 91 -16.03 -62.74 -4.70
CA ILE A 91 -17.28 -63.25 -5.29
C ILE A 91 -18.42 -63.13 -4.27
N LYS A 92 -19.43 -62.34 -4.61
CA LYS A 92 -20.56 -62.04 -3.75
C LYS A 92 -21.43 -63.29 -3.53
N GLN A 93 -21.85 -63.49 -2.29
CA GLN A 93 -22.99 -64.36 -1.99
C GLN A 93 -24.27 -63.61 -2.41
N VAL A 94 -24.98 -64.11 -3.41
CA VAL A 94 -26.19 -63.50 -3.98
C VAL A 94 -27.41 -64.37 -3.74
N LYS A 95 -28.61 -63.75 -3.71
CA LYS A 95 -29.90 -64.45 -3.70
C LYS A 95 -30.63 -64.24 -5.02
N LEU A 96 -30.55 -65.23 -5.91
CA LEU A 96 -31.10 -65.13 -7.27
C LEU A 96 -32.58 -65.49 -7.32
N PRO A 97 -33.37 -64.82 -8.17
CA PRO A 97 -34.65 -65.35 -8.58
C PRO A 97 -34.50 -66.74 -9.21
N TYR A 98 -35.36 -67.67 -8.79
CA TYR A 98 -35.35 -69.05 -9.24
C TYR A 98 -36.73 -69.68 -9.04
N ARG A 99 -37.00 -70.79 -9.72
CA ARG A 99 -38.19 -71.60 -9.47
C ARG A 99 -37.89 -72.67 -8.43
N GLN A 100 -38.42 -72.49 -7.23
CA GLN A 100 -38.32 -73.48 -6.15
C GLN A 100 -39.19 -74.69 -6.47
N ASN A 101 -38.69 -75.88 -6.12
CA ASN A 101 -39.27 -77.20 -6.37
C ASN A 101 -39.34 -77.62 -7.85
N GLY A 102 -38.60 -76.94 -8.74
CA GLY A 102 -38.55 -77.30 -10.16
C GLY A 102 -39.87 -77.03 -10.90
N GLY A 103 -40.05 -77.61 -12.08
CA GLY A 103 -41.11 -77.27 -13.03
C GLY A 103 -42.56 -77.41 -12.55
N SER A 104 -43.29 -78.41 -13.03
CA SER A 104 -44.74 -78.53 -12.72
C SER A 104 -44.99 -78.57 -11.20
N GLY A 105 -45.79 -77.63 -10.69
CA GLY A 105 -46.06 -77.47 -9.26
C GLY A 105 -45.04 -76.63 -8.45
N GLY A 106 -43.97 -76.12 -9.07
CA GLY A 106 -43.02 -75.20 -8.43
C GLY A 106 -43.52 -73.77 -8.25
N THR A 107 -42.74 -72.96 -7.55
CA THR A 107 -43.07 -71.55 -7.26
C THR A 107 -41.86 -70.65 -7.52
N ASP A 108 -42.06 -69.57 -8.26
CA ASP A 108 -41.01 -68.59 -8.53
C ASP A 108 -40.73 -67.77 -7.26
N ARG A 109 -39.48 -67.76 -6.81
CA ARG A 109 -39.00 -67.03 -5.64
C ARG A 109 -38.15 -65.85 -6.10
N ASN A 110 -38.21 -64.76 -5.35
CA ASN A 110 -37.53 -63.50 -5.65
C ASN A 110 -37.04 -62.82 -4.36
N GLY A 111 -36.27 -61.74 -4.50
CA GLY A 111 -35.76 -60.94 -3.39
C GLY A 111 -35.07 -61.77 -2.32
N ALA A 112 -35.41 -61.51 -1.05
CA ALA A 112 -34.83 -62.19 0.11
C ALA A 112 -35.06 -63.72 0.14
N ASN A 113 -36.03 -64.23 -0.62
CA ASN A 113 -36.35 -65.66 -0.77
C ASN A 113 -35.65 -66.33 -1.97
N GLY A 114 -34.81 -65.59 -2.71
CA GLY A 114 -34.03 -66.12 -3.81
C GLY A 114 -33.03 -67.19 -3.38
N LEU A 115 -32.53 -67.97 -4.35
CA LEU A 115 -31.56 -69.04 -4.12
C LEU A 115 -30.19 -68.44 -3.81
N SER A 116 -29.66 -68.76 -2.63
CA SER A 116 -28.36 -68.31 -2.17
C SER A 116 -27.23 -69.05 -2.92
N CYS A 117 -26.38 -68.32 -3.64
CA CYS A 117 -25.22 -68.88 -4.34
C CYS A 117 -24.13 -67.82 -4.59
N LYS A 118 -22.95 -68.27 -5.01
CA LYS A 118 -21.85 -67.43 -5.50
C LYS A 118 -21.64 -67.57 -6.99
N ILE A 119 -21.69 -68.81 -7.48
CA ILE A 119 -21.57 -69.15 -8.90
C ILE A 119 -22.89 -69.74 -9.37
N PHE A 120 -23.37 -69.28 -10.52
CA PHE A 120 -24.67 -69.68 -11.05
C PHE A 120 -24.66 -69.76 -12.58
N LEU A 121 -25.69 -70.37 -13.15
CA LEU A 121 -25.98 -70.28 -14.57
C LEU A 121 -27.03 -69.19 -14.78
N LEU A 122 -27.00 -68.52 -15.94
CA LEU A 122 -28.03 -67.54 -16.28
C LEU A 122 -29.40 -68.20 -16.44
N SER A 123 -30.47 -67.43 -16.23
CA SER A 123 -31.82 -67.86 -16.55
C SER A 123 -32.20 -67.54 -18.00
N GLY A 124 -33.31 -68.13 -18.46
CA GLY A 124 -33.91 -67.76 -19.73
C GLY A 124 -34.27 -66.28 -19.77
N TYR A 125 -34.85 -65.75 -18.68
CA TYR A 125 -35.18 -64.34 -18.55
C TYR A 125 -33.95 -63.43 -18.65
N GLU A 126 -32.85 -63.80 -17.99
CA GLU A 126 -31.59 -63.05 -18.06
C GLU A 126 -30.97 -63.03 -19.46
N CYS A 127 -31.16 -64.11 -20.22
CA CYS A 127 -30.75 -64.22 -21.62
C CYS A 127 -31.73 -63.53 -22.60
N GLY A 128 -32.84 -62.96 -22.11
CA GLY A 128 -33.79 -62.17 -22.90
C GLY A 128 -34.99 -62.92 -23.46
N TRP A 129 -35.25 -64.15 -23.00
CA TRP A 129 -36.53 -64.83 -23.25
C TRP A 129 -37.56 -64.48 -22.18
N THR A 130 -38.84 -64.65 -22.49
CA THR A 130 -39.93 -64.58 -21.51
C THR A 130 -41.00 -65.62 -21.82
N THR A 131 -42.04 -65.69 -20.99
CA THR A 131 -43.25 -66.49 -21.24
C THR A 131 -43.93 -66.17 -22.59
N SER A 132 -43.68 -64.99 -23.18
CA SER A 132 -44.16 -64.66 -24.54
C SER A 132 -43.44 -65.43 -25.65
N ASN A 133 -42.21 -65.90 -25.40
CA ASN A 133 -41.46 -66.71 -26.37
C ASN A 133 -41.76 -68.19 -26.21
N ASN A 134 -41.92 -68.66 -24.96
CA ASN A 134 -42.41 -69.99 -24.65
C ASN A 134 -43.12 -69.95 -23.29
N PRO A 135 -44.39 -70.40 -23.18
CA PRO A 135 -45.17 -70.29 -21.95
C PRO A 135 -44.61 -71.11 -20.78
N TYR A 136 -43.67 -72.03 -21.03
CA TYR A 136 -43.06 -72.89 -20.03
C TYR A 136 -41.73 -72.34 -19.46
N PHE A 137 -41.36 -71.09 -19.76
CA PHE A 137 -40.32 -70.39 -19.01
C PHE A 137 -40.85 -69.92 -17.65
N PRO A 138 -40.14 -70.18 -16.54
CA PRO A 138 -40.44 -69.57 -15.26
C PRO A 138 -40.01 -68.10 -15.21
N VAL A 139 -40.61 -67.30 -14.33
CA VAL A 139 -40.23 -65.89 -14.11
C VAL A 139 -39.09 -65.84 -13.10
N ASP A 140 -37.95 -66.39 -13.48
CA ASP A 140 -36.78 -66.65 -12.63
C ASP A 140 -35.61 -65.68 -12.90
N GLY A 141 -35.93 -64.48 -13.40
CA GLY A 141 -34.96 -63.41 -13.57
C GLY A 141 -35.51 -62.23 -14.35
N ALA A 142 -34.62 -61.31 -14.73
CA ALA A 142 -34.90 -60.21 -15.63
C ALA A 142 -33.75 -60.06 -16.63
N LYS A 143 -34.06 -59.60 -17.84
CA LYS A 143 -33.09 -59.45 -18.92
C LYS A 143 -31.86 -58.64 -18.49
N LEU A 144 -30.67 -59.23 -18.63
CA LEU A 144 -29.42 -58.53 -18.38
C LEU A 144 -29.08 -57.61 -19.56
N ALA A 145 -28.28 -56.57 -19.32
CA ALA A 145 -28.12 -55.45 -20.26
C ALA A 145 -27.40 -55.87 -21.55
N TYR A 146 -26.53 -56.90 -21.46
CA TYR A 146 -25.81 -57.45 -22.60
C TYR A 146 -26.71 -58.19 -23.60
N PHE A 147 -27.83 -58.75 -23.15
CA PHE A 147 -28.72 -59.56 -23.99
C PHE A 147 -29.86 -58.75 -24.60
N GLU A 148 -30.27 -59.17 -25.79
CA GLU A 148 -31.43 -58.63 -26.48
C GLU A 148 -32.66 -59.49 -26.22
N ALA A 149 -33.85 -58.87 -26.27
CA ALA A 149 -35.10 -59.58 -26.02
C ALA A 149 -35.53 -60.39 -27.26
N GLY A 150 -36.15 -61.55 -27.04
CA GLY A 150 -36.79 -62.34 -28.09
C GLY A 150 -35.89 -63.38 -28.79
N THR A 151 -36.33 -63.82 -29.97
CA THR A 151 -35.79 -64.98 -30.72
C THR A 151 -35.12 -64.62 -32.05
N GLY A 152 -34.98 -63.32 -32.34
CA GLY A 152 -34.33 -62.84 -33.57
C GLY A 152 -32.84 -63.19 -33.64
N THR A 153 -32.28 -63.17 -34.85
CA THR A 153 -30.87 -63.56 -35.11
C THR A 153 -29.87 -62.75 -34.27
N SER A 154 -30.09 -61.45 -34.07
CA SER A 154 -29.22 -60.61 -33.25
C SER A 154 -29.22 -61.06 -31.77
N ALA A 155 -30.38 -61.36 -31.21
CA ALA A 155 -30.53 -61.87 -29.85
C ALA A 155 -29.90 -63.26 -29.68
N ASN A 156 -30.09 -64.16 -30.66
CA ASN A 156 -29.48 -65.48 -30.62
C ASN A 156 -27.95 -65.41 -30.67
N ASN A 157 -27.38 -64.52 -31.50
CA ASN A 157 -25.93 -64.33 -31.61
C ASN A 157 -25.27 -63.91 -30.29
N LYS A 158 -25.98 -63.17 -29.42
CA LYS A 158 -25.46 -62.80 -28.08
C LYS A 158 -25.32 -64.00 -27.12
N ARG A 159 -26.03 -65.09 -27.39
CA ARG A 159 -26.11 -66.27 -26.51
C ARG A 159 -25.15 -67.39 -26.90
N ILE A 160 -24.61 -67.34 -28.12
CA ILE A 160 -23.64 -68.34 -28.61
C ILE A 160 -22.40 -68.33 -27.70
N ALA A 161 -21.94 -69.53 -27.34
CA ALA A 161 -20.73 -69.77 -26.58
C ALA A 161 -19.97 -70.94 -27.19
N LYS A 162 -18.64 -70.96 -27.07
CA LYS A 162 -17.82 -72.01 -27.66
C LYS A 162 -17.33 -72.99 -26.61
N LEU A 163 -17.19 -74.25 -27.00
CA LEU A 163 -16.42 -75.26 -26.29
C LEU A 163 -15.31 -75.73 -27.24
N ASN A 164 -14.05 -75.62 -26.82
CA ASN A 164 -12.89 -75.97 -27.65
C ASN A 164 -12.92 -75.30 -29.04
N GLY A 165 -13.34 -74.03 -29.10
CA GLY A 165 -13.37 -73.22 -30.32
C GLY A 165 -14.61 -73.38 -31.20
N SER A 166 -15.48 -74.37 -30.93
CA SER A 166 -16.71 -74.61 -31.70
C SER A 166 -17.96 -74.21 -30.91
N ALA A 167 -18.97 -73.65 -31.57
CA ALA A 167 -20.23 -73.30 -30.92
C ALA A 167 -20.91 -74.56 -30.35
N ALA A 168 -21.29 -74.52 -29.07
CA ALA A 168 -21.84 -75.66 -28.37
C ALA A 168 -22.99 -75.25 -27.45
N SER A 169 -23.86 -76.21 -27.15
CA SER A 169 -25.02 -75.98 -26.29
C SER A 169 -24.61 -75.87 -24.82
N TRP A 170 -25.27 -74.98 -24.07
CA TRP A 170 -24.98 -74.77 -22.64
C TRP A 170 -26.24 -74.59 -21.80
N TRP A 171 -26.12 -74.98 -20.53
CA TRP A 171 -27.22 -75.02 -19.57
C TRP A 171 -27.65 -73.63 -19.09
N LEU A 172 -28.96 -73.45 -18.96
CA LEU A 172 -29.54 -72.39 -18.12
C LEU A 172 -29.88 -72.96 -16.74
N ARG A 173 -30.11 -72.07 -15.77
CA ARG A 173 -30.68 -72.49 -14.48
C ARG A 173 -32.19 -72.72 -14.52
N SER A 174 -32.85 -72.28 -15.60
CA SER A 174 -34.31 -72.30 -15.74
C SER A 174 -34.83 -73.72 -16.00
N PRO A 175 -35.65 -74.30 -15.12
CA PRO A 175 -36.39 -75.51 -15.45
C PRO A 175 -37.50 -75.22 -16.47
N ASP A 176 -37.92 -76.23 -17.21
CA ASP A 176 -39.20 -76.20 -17.92
C ASP A 176 -40.35 -76.25 -16.90
N ALA A 177 -41.28 -75.31 -16.96
CA ALA A 177 -42.36 -75.17 -15.98
C ALA A 177 -43.51 -76.20 -16.16
N ASN A 178 -43.57 -76.90 -17.29
CA ASN A 178 -44.60 -77.90 -17.61
C ASN A 178 -44.20 -79.32 -17.19
N GLY A 179 -42.90 -79.64 -17.23
CA GLY A 179 -42.34 -80.94 -16.85
C GLY A 179 -41.58 -80.91 -15.53
N THR A 180 -41.20 -82.08 -15.00
CA THR A 180 -40.36 -82.20 -13.78
C THR A 180 -38.95 -82.68 -14.07
N ASN A 181 -38.64 -83.00 -15.33
CA ASN A 181 -37.36 -83.56 -15.78
C ASN A 181 -36.62 -82.69 -16.80
N VAL A 182 -37.29 -81.71 -17.41
CA VAL A 182 -36.75 -80.91 -18.50
C VAL A 182 -36.16 -79.58 -17.99
N VAL A 183 -34.99 -79.21 -18.51
CA VAL A 183 -34.29 -77.96 -18.21
C VAL A 183 -33.98 -77.25 -19.52
N TRP A 184 -34.03 -75.92 -19.50
CA TRP A 184 -33.70 -75.12 -20.69
C TRP A 184 -32.19 -75.07 -20.95
N VAL A 185 -31.82 -75.23 -22.21
CA VAL A 185 -30.48 -74.97 -22.74
C VAL A 185 -30.52 -73.88 -23.80
N VAL A 186 -29.39 -73.22 -23.98
CA VAL A 186 -29.08 -72.48 -25.21
C VAL A 186 -28.41 -73.44 -26.17
N PHE A 187 -28.96 -73.65 -27.36
CA PHE A 187 -28.35 -74.46 -28.41
C PHE A 187 -27.16 -73.75 -29.08
N SER A 188 -26.36 -74.49 -29.86
CA SER A 188 -25.17 -73.96 -30.55
C SER A 188 -25.45 -72.77 -31.49
N ASN A 189 -26.70 -72.62 -31.95
CA ASN A 189 -27.15 -71.49 -32.77
C ASN A 189 -27.80 -70.35 -31.95
N GLY A 190 -27.79 -70.43 -30.62
CA GLY A 190 -28.30 -69.39 -29.72
C GLY A 190 -29.79 -69.46 -29.38
N VAL A 191 -30.55 -70.42 -29.92
CA VAL A 191 -31.98 -70.60 -29.59
C VAL A 191 -32.15 -71.39 -28.29
N CYS A 192 -33.31 -71.27 -27.65
CA CYS A 192 -33.65 -72.08 -26.47
C CYS A 192 -34.19 -73.46 -26.87
N CYS A 193 -33.90 -74.49 -26.09
CA CYS A 193 -34.49 -75.82 -26.23
C CYS A 193 -34.62 -76.48 -24.85
N GLY A 194 -35.69 -77.23 -24.63
CA GLY A 194 -35.88 -78.04 -23.42
C GLY A 194 -35.30 -79.43 -23.62
N VAL A 195 -34.48 -79.88 -22.69
CA VAL A 195 -33.81 -81.20 -22.73
C VAL A 195 -33.83 -81.85 -21.35
N ASP A 196 -33.71 -83.17 -21.28
CA ASP A 196 -33.71 -83.90 -20.00
C ASP A 196 -32.50 -83.49 -19.14
N ALA A 197 -32.71 -83.31 -17.83
CA ALA A 197 -31.69 -82.87 -16.88
C ALA A 197 -30.46 -83.80 -16.80
N THR A 198 -30.59 -85.06 -17.24
CA THR A 198 -29.50 -86.04 -17.27
C THR A 198 -28.60 -85.94 -18.51
N ASN A 199 -29.03 -85.21 -19.56
CA ASN A 199 -28.21 -85.00 -20.75
C ASN A 199 -26.93 -84.23 -20.39
N THR A 200 -25.92 -84.25 -21.25
CA THR A 200 -24.64 -83.58 -20.98
C THR A 200 -24.44 -82.39 -21.91
N TYR A 201 -24.39 -81.18 -21.34
CA TYR A 201 -24.16 -79.92 -22.06
C TYR A 201 -23.20 -79.02 -21.28
N GLY A 202 -22.80 -77.92 -21.92
CA GLY A 202 -21.80 -77.01 -21.40
C GLY A 202 -22.24 -76.24 -20.16
N ILE A 203 -21.32 -76.02 -19.24
CA ILE A 203 -21.48 -74.99 -18.20
C ILE A 203 -20.86 -73.67 -18.64
N ARG A 204 -21.65 -72.60 -18.53
CA ARG A 204 -21.21 -71.22 -18.77
C ARG A 204 -21.52 -70.37 -17.54
N PRO A 205 -20.64 -70.41 -16.52
CA PRO A 205 -20.97 -69.83 -15.22
C PRO A 205 -20.95 -68.30 -15.23
N ALA A 206 -21.82 -67.73 -14.42
CA ALA A 206 -21.87 -66.32 -14.08
C ALA A 206 -21.64 -66.11 -12.59
N LEU A 207 -21.23 -64.89 -12.23
CA LEU A 207 -20.95 -64.45 -10.87
C LEU A 207 -21.13 -62.94 -10.76
N VAL A 208 -21.21 -62.44 -9.52
CA VAL A 208 -21.28 -60.99 -9.24
C VAL A 208 -20.07 -60.59 -8.39
N LEU A 209 -19.37 -59.53 -8.81
CA LEU A 209 -18.29 -58.89 -8.05
C LEU A 209 -18.71 -57.49 -7.58
N PRO A 210 -18.10 -56.96 -6.50
CA PRO A 210 -18.27 -55.57 -6.11
C PRO A 210 -17.87 -54.64 -7.27
N SER A 211 -18.69 -53.63 -7.56
CA SER A 211 -18.42 -52.71 -8.68
C SER A 211 -17.13 -51.89 -8.47
N SER A 212 -16.72 -51.67 -7.23
CA SER A 212 -15.47 -50.98 -6.86
C SER A 212 -14.22 -51.86 -6.91
N LEU A 213 -14.36 -53.17 -7.18
CA LEU A 213 -13.21 -54.05 -7.25
C LEU A 213 -12.35 -53.66 -8.45
N LEU A 214 -11.04 -53.50 -8.22
CA LEU A 214 -10.08 -53.19 -9.27
C LEU A 214 -9.65 -54.48 -9.95
N VAL A 215 -9.67 -54.48 -11.28
CA VAL A 215 -9.20 -55.59 -12.11
C VAL A 215 -8.09 -55.13 -13.04
N SER A 216 -7.07 -55.97 -13.19
CA SER A 216 -5.92 -55.73 -14.06
C SER A 216 -5.93 -56.71 -15.25
N ASP A 217 -5.25 -56.33 -16.34
CA ASP A 217 -5.16 -57.13 -17.57
C ASP A 217 -4.36 -58.45 -17.39
N ASP A 218 -3.67 -58.63 -16.27
CA ASP A 218 -3.06 -59.89 -15.88
C ASP A 218 -4.03 -60.84 -15.14
N GLY A 219 -5.29 -60.43 -14.96
CA GLY A 219 -6.32 -61.19 -14.28
C GLY A 219 -6.21 -61.20 -12.76
N SER A 220 -5.39 -60.33 -12.17
CA SER A 220 -5.38 -60.07 -10.74
C SER A 220 -6.50 -59.11 -10.34
N VAL A 221 -6.96 -59.22 -9.10
CA VAL A 221 -7.95 -58.33 -8.49
C VAL A 221 -7.41 -57.75 -7.20
N THR A 222 -7.68 -56.47 -6.95
CA THR A 222 -7.35 -55.76 -5.72
C THR A 222 -8.51 -54.87 -5.30
N THR A 223 -8.59 -54.58 -4.01
CA THR A 223 -9.53 -53.58 -3.47
C THR A 223 -8.81 -52.24 -3.39
N ASN A 224 -9.45 -51.16 -3.81
CA ASN A 224 -8.88 -49.83 -3.67
C ASN A 224 -8.64 -49.48 -2.20
N THR A 225 -7.49 -48.91 -1.87
CA THR A 225 -7.17 -48.39 -0.55
C THR A 225 -7.00 -46.88 -0.60
N ALA A 226 -7.34 -46.18 0.49
CA ALA A 226 -7.16 -44.74 0.53
C ALA A 226 -5.66 -44.38 0.54
N PRO A 227 -5.26 -43.25 -0.08
CA PRO A 227 -3.89 -42.78 0.01
C PRO A 227 -3.44 -42.55 1.47
N THR A 228 -2.13 -42.56 1.68
CA THR A 228 -1.56 -42.22 2.99
C THR A 228 -1.82 -40.75 3.34
N THR A 229 -2.04 -40.46 4.61
CA THR A 229 -2.21 -39.08 5.09
C THR A 229 -0.93 -38.27 4.86
N PRO A 230 -1.00 -37.02 4.35
CA PRO A 230 0.18 -36.15 4.26
C PRO A 230 0.93 -36.07 5.59
N GLY A 231 2.26 -36.23 5.57
CA GLY A 231 3.06 -36.32 6.79
C GLY A 231 3.10 -35.00 7.59
N THR A 232 3.10 -33.87 6.89
CA THR A 232 3.21 -32.51 7.42
C THR A 232 2.35 -31.53 6.63
N ILE A 233 1.98 -30.43 7.29
CA ILE A 233 1.44 -29.22 6.68
C ILE A 233 2.19 -28.03 7.29
N ASN A 234 2.77 -27.19 6.46
CA ASN A 234 3.54 -26.02 6.85
C ASN A 234 2.73 -24.77 6.56
N VAL A 235 2.53 -23.96 7.60
CA VAL A 235 1.85 -22.66 7.56
C VAL A 235 2.78 -21.65 8.24
N PRO A 236 2.93 -20.42 7.74
CA PRO A 236 3.72 -19.40 8.41
C PRO A 236 3.27 -19.20 9.87
N GLY A 237 4.24 -19.10 10.79
CA GLY A 237 3.96 -18.93 12.22
C GLY A 237 3.42 -17.54 12.59
N THR A 238 3.53 -16.57 11.68
CA THR A 238 2.99 -15.21 11.86
C THR A 238 2.36 -14.77 10.54
N ILE A 239 1.12 -14.27 10.62
CA ILE A 239 0.31 -13.88 9.46
C ILE A 239 -0.25 -12.49 9.70
N GLN A 240 -0.07 -11.59 8.73
CA GLN A 240 -0.71 -10.27 8.75
C GLN A 240 -2.08 -10.35 8.07
N GLY A 241 -3.10 -9.74 8.65
CA GLY A 241 -4.41 -9.59 8.03
C GLY A 241 -4.29 -8.85 6.70
N GLY A 242 -4.95 -9.35 5.66
CA GLY A 242 -4.86 -8.85 4.28
C GLY A 242 -3.70 -9.44 3.46
N SER A 243 -2.80 -10.22 4.06
CA SER A 243 -1.68 -10.83 3.35
C SER A 243 -2.06 -12.16 2.66
N THR A 244 -1.29 -12.51 1.62
CA THR A 244 -1.34 -13.83 0.99
C THR A 244 -0.18 -14.69 1.49
N ILE A 245 -0.48 -15.89 1.95
CA ILE A 245 0.47 -16.83 2.52
C ILE A 245 0.64 -18.06 1.61
N GLU A 246 1.80 -18.70 1.66
CA GLU A 246 2.02 -20.04 1.06
C GLU A 246 1.76 -21.12 2.12
N ILE A 247 1.06 -22.18 1.73
CA ILE A 247 0.80 -23.38 2.52
C ILE A 247 1.37 -24.56 1.75
N SER A 248 2.19 -25.39 2.39
CA SER A 248 2.80 -26.57 1.76
C SER A 248 2.61 -27.83 2.59
N TRP A 249 2.71 -28.99 1.97
CA TRP A 249 2.59 -30.29 2.62
C TRP A 249 3.49 -31.33 1.96
N THR A 250 3.74 -32.42 2.67
CA THR A 250 4.53 -33.54 2.15
C THR A 250 3.67 -34.47 1.30
N ALA A 251 4.32 -35.11 0.31
CA ALA A 251 3.65 -36.04 -0.59
C ALA A 251 3.12 -37.27 0.14
N SER A 252 1.90 -37.65 -0.22
CA SER A 252 1.28 -38.94 0.09
C SER A 252 1.70 -40.00 -0.91
N THR A 253 1.53 -41.25 -0.52
CA THR A 253 1.69 -42.44 -1.36
C THR A 253 0.37 -43.19 -1.44
N ASP A 254 0.20 -43.93 -2.53
CA ASP A 254 -0.95 -44.79 -2.74
C ASP A 254 -0.47 -46.17 -3.21
N ALA A 255 -1.05 -47.23 -2.68
CA ALA A 255 -0.61 -48.61 -2.94
C ALA A 255 -0.95 -49.06 -4.37
N GLU A 256 -2.07 -48.57 -4.91
CA GLU A 256 -2.59 -48.86 -6.25
C GLU A 256 -2.03 -47.88 -7.30
N LYS A 257 -1.33 -46.82 -6.86
CA LYS A 257 -0.73 -45.76 -7.70
C LYS A 257 -1.77 -44.93 -8.44
N ASN A 258 -2.93 -44.72 -7.84
CA ASN A 258 -4.03 -43.90 -8.36
C ASN A 258 -4.25 -42.60 -7.55
N LEU A 259 -3.26 -42.17 -6.76
CA LEU A 259 -3.25 -40.85 -6.10
C LEU A 259 -3.51 -39.74 -7.12
N GLU A 260 -4.59 -38.98 -6.92
CA GLU A 260 -5.03 -37.95 -7.87
C GLU A 260 -4.67 -36.54 -7.40
N GLY A 261 -4.74 -36.27 -6.09
CA GLY A 261 -4.32 -34.98 -5.56
C GLY A 261 -4.62 -34.75 -4.09
N TYR A 262 -4.70 -33.47 -3.73
CA TYR A 262 -4.91 -33.00 -2.36
C TYR A 262 -6.06 -32.01 -2.28
N ILE A 263 -6.79 -32.05 -1.18
CA ILE A 263 -7.78 -31.03 -0.80
C ILE A 263 -7.24 -30.31 0.43
N VAL A 264 -7.16 -28.98 0.35
CA VAL A 264 -6.80 -28.13 1.49
C VAL A 264 -8.01 -27.33 1.91
N GLU A 265 -8.23 -27.29 3.21
CA GLU A 265 -9.30 -26.52 3.83
C GLU A 265 -8.75 -25.57 4.88
N ARG A 266 -9.46 -24.45 5.07
CA ARG A 266 -9.18 -23.42 6.06
C ARG A 266 -10.33 -23.30 7.05
N SER A 267 -9.98 -23.14 8.31
CA SER A 267 -10.85 -22.72 9.40
C SER A 267 -10.43 -21.35 9.92
N THR A 268 -11.40 -20.49 10.26
CA THR A 268 -11.17 -19.19 10.92
C THR A 268 -11.79 -19.12 12.33
N ASN A 269 -12.28 -20.25 12.85
CA ASN A 269 -13.05 -20.34 14.10
C ASN A 269 -12.60 -21.53 14.98
N GLY A 270 -11.29 -21.75 15.07
CA GLY A 270 -10.70 -22.79 15.93
C GLY A 270 -11.05 -24.23 15.53
N GLY A 271 -11.39 -24.47 14.27
CA GLY A 271 -11.65 -25.80 13.72
C GLY A 271 -13.12 -26.22 13.74
N SER A 272 -14.02 -25.31 14.12
CA SER A 272 -15.47 -25.59 14.18
C SER A 272 -16.10 -25.72 12.80
N SER A 273 -15.63 -24.96 11.81
CA SER A 273 -16.03 -25.11 10.41
C SER A 273 -14.85 -24.92 9.47
N TRP A 274 -14.92 -25.58 8.32
CA TRP A 274 -13.84 -25.66 7.34
C TRP A 274 -14.36 -25.32 5.95
N SER A 275 -13.54 -24.60 5.19
CA SER A 275 -13.84 -24.17 3.83
C SER A 275 -12.73 -24.62 2.90
N GLN A 276 -13.06 -25.24 1.76
CA GLN A 276 -12.07 -25.65 0.78
C GLN A 276 -11.42 -24.43 0.15
N VAL A 277 -10.09 -24.38 0.18
CA VAL A 277 -9.28 -23.30 -0.41
C VAL A 277 -8.42 -23.78 -1.58
N TYR A 278 -8.26 -25.10 -1.74
CA TYR A 278 -7.50 -25.67 -2.84
C TYR A 278 -7.90 -27.13 -3.11
N GLN A 279 -7.85 -27.53 -4.38
CA GLN A 279 -7.93 -28.91 -4.83
C GLN A 279 -7.04 -29.12 -6.06
N GLY A 280 -6.12 -30.09 -6.01
CA GLY A 280 -5.24 -30.43 -7.14
C GLY A 280 -3.98 -31.20 -6.72
N ALA A 281 -3.12 -31.52 -7.68
CA ALA A 281 -1.95 -32.39 -7.49
C ALA A 281 -0.69 -31.70 -6.91
N ALA A 282 -0.62 -30.36 -6.90
CA ALA A 282 0.53 -29.65 -6.32
C ALA A 282 0.67 -29.91 -4.81
N LEU A 283 1.89 -29.80 -4.30
CA LEU A 283 2.24 -29.96 -2.87
C LEU A 283 2.23 -28.65 -2.09
N LYS A 284 1.76 -27.58 -2.72
CA LYS A 284 1.63 -26.26 -2.13
C LYS A 284 0.57 -25.43 -2.83
N THR A 285 0.02 -24.46 -2.11
CA THR A 285 -0.93 -23.48 -2.61
C THR A 285 -0.76 -22.15 -1.89
N THR A 286 -1.38 -21.09 -2.39
CA THR A 286 -1.47 -19.80 -1.71
C THR A 286 -2.88 -19.54 -1.19
N ASN A 287 -2.99 -18.84 -0.06
CA ASN A 287 -4.27 -18.38 0.46
C ASN A 287 -4.19 -16.94 0.96
N THR A 288 -5.14 -16.10 0.57
CA THR A 288 -5.28 -14.74 1.12
C THR A 288 -6.09 -14.80 2.43
N VAL A 289 -5.49 -14.31 3.51
CA VAL A 289 -6.15 -14.18 4.81
C VAL A 289 -6.69 -12.76 4.92
N ALA A 290 -8.01 -12.61 4.97
CA ALA A 290 -8.65 -11.30 5.00
C ALA A 290 -8.29 -10.52 6.27
N ALA A 291 -8.16 -9.19 6.15
CA ALA A 291 -8.03 -8.31 7.31
C ALA A 291 -9.24 -8.46 8.24
N GLY A 292 -9.01 -8.41 9.56
CA GLY A 292 -9.99 -8.68 10.60
C GLY A 292 -10.15 -10.17 10.95
N THR A 293 -9.53 -11.10 10.22
CA THR A 293 -9.50 -12.52 10.62
C THR A 293 -8.69 -12.64 11.90
N GLN A 294 -9.21 -13.32 12.94
CA GLN A 294 -8.50 -13.38 14.22
C GLN A 294 -7.51 -14.55 14.31
N THR A 295 -7.90 -15.71 13.78
CA THR A 295 -7.08 -16.93 13.76
C THR A 295 -7.33 -17.72 12.49
N VAL A 296 -6.35 -18.52 12.08
CA VAL A 296 -6.50 -19.48 10.99
C VAL A 296 -5.93 -20.85 11.37
N MET A 297 -6.55 -21.89 10.83
CA MET A 297 -6.03 -23.25 10.79
C MET A 297 -6.18 -23.79 9.38
N TYR A 298 -5.26 -24.64 8.96
CA TYR A 298 -5.34 -25.34 7.68
C TYR A 298 -5.30 -26.84 7.91
N ARG A 299 -5.99 -27.59 7.05
CA ARG A 299 -5.88 -29.04 7.02
C ARG A 299 -5.82 -29.54 5.59
N VAL A 300 -5.08 -30.61 5.37
CA VAL A 300 -4.90 -31.22 4.05
C VAL A 300 -5.17 -32.72 4.11
N LYS A 301 -5.84 -33.26 3.09
CA LYS A 301 -5.97 -34.71 2.86
C LYS A 301 -5.62 -35.03 1.42
N ALA A 302 -5.14 -36.24 1.17
CA ALA A 302 -4.96 -36.80 -0.16
C ALA A 302 -6.23 -37.52 -0.62
N TYR A 303 -6.46 -37.56 -1.93
CA TYR A 303 -7.54 -38.35 -2.54
C TYR A 303 -7.06 -39.07 -3.81
N ASP A 304 -7.66 -40.20 -4.10
CA ASP A 304 -7.41 -41.00 -5.29
C ASP A 304 -8.52 -40.85 -6.34
N SER A 305 -8.27 -41.38 -7.54
CA SER A 305 -9.20 -41.33 -8.67
C SER A 305 -10.42 -42.26 -8.53
N GLU A 306 -10.47 -43.10 -7.50
CA GLU A 306 -11.56 -44.02 -7.21
C GLU A 306 -12.46 -43.52 -6.06
N GLY A 307 -12.19 -42.29 -5.58
CA GLY A 307 -13.01 -41.57 -4.61
C GLY A 307 -12.72 -41.87 -3.14
N LEU A 308 -11.64 -42.61 -2.82
CA LEU A 308 -11.19 -42.71 -1.43
C LEU A 308 -10.24 -41.56 -1.09
N ALA A 309 -10.19 -41.21 0.19
CA ALA A 309 -9.38 -40.13 0.69
C ALA A 309 -8.73 -40.49 2.03
N SER A 310 -7.54 -39.93 2.26
CA SER A 310 -6.84 -40.07 3.54
C SER A 310 -7.57 -39.33 4.67
N ALA A 311 -7.12 -39.57 5.91
CA ALA A 311 -7.44 -38.65 7.00
C ALA A 311 -6.82 -37.26 6.74
N TYR A 312 -7.30 -36.24 7.46
CA TYR A 312 -6.70 -34.91 7.40
C TYR A 312 -5.45 -34.80 8.28
N LYS A 313 -4.42 -34.13 7.76
CA LYS A 313 -3.34 -33.53 8.55
C LYS A 313 -3.68 -32.07 8.82
N THR A 314 -3.78 -31.69 10.09
CA THR A 314 -4.18 -30.34 10.53
C THR A 314 -2.98 -29.58 11.08
N SER A 315 -2.87 -28.29 10.75
CA SER A 315 -1.88 -27.37 11.30
C SER A 315 -2.25 -26.95 12.72
N SER A 316 -1.29 -26.39 13.45
CA SER A 316 -1.60 -25.59 14.64
C SER A 316 -2.47 -24.38 14.27
N GLN A 317 -3.17 -23.83 15.27
CA GLN A 317 -3.83 -22.54 15.15
C GLN A 317 -2.81 -21.42 15.12
N VAL A 318 -2.94 -20.53 14.14
CA VAL A 318 -2.08 -19.35 13.98
C VAL A 318 -2.92 -18.11 14.25
N THR A 319 -2.46 -17.26 15.17
CA THR A 319 -3.06 -15.94 15.39
C THR A 319 -2.70 -15.02 14.24
N VAL A 320 -3.69 -14.32 13.71
CA VAL A 320 -3.50 -13.32 12.67
C VAL A 320 -3.36 -11.96 13.34
N ILE A 321 -2.31 -11.24 12.96
CA ILE A 321 -2.05 -9.88 13.40
C ILE A 321 -2.85 -8.95 12.50
N ASN A 322 -3.78 -8.20 13.07
CA ASN A 322 -4.51 -7.15 12.37
C ASN A 322 -4.00 -5.81 12.90
N ASN A 323 -3.09 -5.19 12.16
CA ASN A 323 -2.51 -3.92 12.55
C ASN A 323 -3.35 -2.77 11.98
N ASN A 324 -3.72 -1.84 12.84
CA ASN A 324 -4.41 -0.61 12.52
C ASN A 324 -3.41 0.54 12.49
N ALA A 325 -3.42 1.31 11.40
CA ALA A 325 -2.53 2.47 11.30
C ALA A 325 -2.85 3.53 12.38
N PRO A 326 -1.83 4.30 12.81
CA PRO A 326 -2.02 5.44 13.70
C PRO A 326 -3.01 6.48 13.17
N THR A 327 -3.54 7.29 14.08
CA THR A 327 -4.27 8.52 13.73
C THR A 327 -3.31 9.57 13.14
N ALA A 328 -3.86 10.59 12.46
CA ALA A 328 -3.05 11.76 12.12
C ALA A 328 -2.56 12.46 13.39
N PRO A 329 -1.36 13.05 13.39
CA PRO A 329 -0.94 13.99 14.42
C PRO A 329 -2.02 15.04 14.67
N ALA A 330 -2.35 15.31 15.94
CA ALA A 330 -3.53 16.11 16.29
C ALA A 330 -3.49 17.56 15.77
N SER A 331 -2.31 18.10 15.53
CA SER A 331 -2.07 19.42 14.95
C SER A 331 -0.67 19.51 14.37
N ILE A 332 -0.43 20.50 13.51
CA ILE A 332 0.91 20.94 13.12
C ILE A 332 0.97 22.46 13.20
N THR A 333 2.01 22.98 13.85
CA THR A 333 2.21 24.41 14.10
C THR A 333 3.50 24.87 13.45
N VAL A 334 3.38 25.93 12.66
CA VAL A 334 4.49 26.61 11.97
C VAL A 334 4.40 28.10 12.32
N PRO A 335 5.51 28.77 12.66
CA PRO A 335 5.52 30.21 12.92
C PRO A 335 4.83 31.02 11.83
N ASN A 336 4.17 32.12 12.21
CA ASN A 336 3.46 32.98 11.27
C ASN A 336 4.41 33.75 10.36
N THR A 337 5.57 34.13 10.89
CA THR A 337 6.64 34.82 10.17
C THR A 337 7.79 33.85 9.92
N VAL A 338 8.26 33.82 8.68
CA VAL A 338 9.36 32.97 8.24
C VAL A 338 10.35 33.85 7.50
N TYR A 339 11.62 33.83 7.90
CA TYR A 339 12.68 34.63 7.29
C TYR A 339 13.68 33.73 6.57
N GLY A 340 14.01 34.09 5.33
CA GLY A 340 15.04 33.41 4.55
C GLY A 340 16.40 33.51 5.25
N GLY A 341 17.14 32.41 5.31
CA GLY A 341 18.45 32.33 5.98
C GLY A 341 18.38 32.16 7.50
N GLN A 342 17.20 31.97 8.09
CA GLN A 342 17.02 31.63 9.51
C GLN A 342 16.40 30.24 9.66
N SER A 343 16.41 29.69 10.88
CA SER A 343 15.72 28.44 11.18
C SER A 343 14.37 28.69 11.86
N ILE A 344 13.39 27.84 11.57
CA ILE A 344 12.10 27.83 12.27
C ILE A 344 11.89 26.50 12.99
N VAL A 345 11.12 26.52 14.08
CA VAL A 345 10.73 25.29 14.79
C VAL A 345 9.31 24.91 14.36
N VAL A 346 9.18 23.74 13.74
CA VAL A 346 7.89 23.12 13.40
C VAL A 346 7.55 22.13 14.51
N THR A 347 6.34 22.21 15.06
CA THR A 347 5.87 21.30 16.12
C THR A 347 4.57 20.62 15.72
N TRP A 348 4.30 19.44 16.26
CA TRP A 348 3.05 18.74 16.02
C TRP A 348 2.52 18.02 17.26
N GLY A 349 1.21 17.84 17.31
CA GLY A 349 0.54 17.07 18.36
C GLY A 349 0.81 15.57 18.22
N ALA A 350 0.84 14.85 19.33
CA ALA A 350 0.98 13.40 19.29
C ALA A 350 -0.20 12.74 18.56
N ALA A 351 0.09 11.70 17.79
CA ALA A 351 -0.91 10.77 17.28
C ALA A 351 -1.23 9.71 18.34
N THR A 352 -2.26 8.90 18.06
CA THR A 352 -2.63 7.72 18.83
C THR A 352 -2.65 6.50 17.93
N ASP A 353 -2.25 5.35 18.46
CA ASP A 353 -2.31 4.06 17.77
C ASP A 353 -3.42 3.19 18.38
N PRO A 354 -4.39 2.68 17.59
CA PRO A 354 -5.48 1.86 18.13
C PRO A 354 -5.02 0.56 18.80
N ASP A 355 -3.88 0.01 18.39
CA ASP A 355 -3.31 -1.24 18.91
C ASP A 355 -2.33 -0.99 20.06
N GLY A 356 -2.01 0.28 20.35
CA GLY A 356 -1.05 0.67 21.37
C GLY A 356 0.40 0.46 20.96
N ASP A 357 0.67 0.32 19.66
CA ASP A 357 2.03 0.16 19.15
C ASP A 357 2.83 1.46 19.32
N ALA A 358 4.16 1.32 19.48
CA ALA A 358 5.04 2.48 19.51
C ALA A 358 5.08 3.16 18.13
N MET A 359 5.17 4.50 18.12
CA MET A 359 5.12 5.30 16.89
C MET A 359 6.35 6.17 16.69
N THR A 360 6.62 6.49 15.43
CA THR A 360 7.53 7.54 14.97
C THR A 360 6.77 8.50 14.07
N TYR A 361 7.36 9.66 13.77
CA TYR A 361 6.77 10.69 12.91
C TYR A 361 7.65 10.94 11.69
N ALA A 362 7.03 11.05 10.52
CA ALA A 362 7.68 11.50 9.30
C ALA A 362 7.17 12.89 8.93
N LEU A 363 8.05 13.88 8.94
CA LEU A 363 7.76 15.26 8.56
C LEU A 363 8.27 15.52 7.14
N GLU A 364 7.40 16.08 6.33
CA GLU A 364 7.67 16.51 4.97
C GLU A 364 7.49 18.03 4.84
N ARG A 365 8.30 18.62 3.96
CA ARG A 365 8.22 20.03 3.59
C ARG A 365 7.98 20.17 2.10
N GLN A 366 7.13 21.10 1.74
CA GLN A 366 6.96 21.62 0.39
C GLN A 366 7.58 23.01 0.33
N VAL A 367 8.34 23.28 -0.73
CA VAL A 367 8.94 24.58 -1.02
C VAL A 367 8.35 25.08 -2.34
N ASP A 368 7.89 26.33 -2.37
CA ASP A 368 7.44 27.03 -3.59
C ASP A 368 6.38 26.27 -4.41
N GLY A 369 5.50 25.53 -3.72
CA GLY A 369 4.46 24.73 -4.35
C GLY A 369 4.96 23.46 -5.08
N GLY A 370 6.24 23.12 -4.96
CA GLY A 370 6.84 21.92 -5.55
C GLY A 370 6.46 20.61 -4.85
N ASP A 371 7.29 19.58 -5.02
CA ASP A 371 7.06 18.28 -4.38
C ASP A 371 7.32 18.31 -2.87
N TRP A 372 6.61 17.45 -2.15
CA TRP A 372 6.86 17.21 -0.73
C TRP A 372 8.12 16.37 -0.53
N ALA A 373 9.07 16.86 0.26
CA ALA A 373 10.30 16.16 0.61
C ALA A 373 10.34 15.83 2.10
N GLN A 374 10.65 14.58 2.45
CA GLN A 374 10.83 14.19 3.85
C GLN A 374 12.10 14.82 4.41
N ILE A 375 11.94 15.62 5.46
CA ILE A 375 13.02 16.35 6.13
C ILE A 375 13.32 15.79 7.52
N TYR A 376 12.43 14.99 8.09
CA TYR A 376 12.64 14.36 9.38
C TYR A 376 11.89 13.03 9.52
N THR A 377 12.51 12.09 10.24
CA THR A 377 11.89 10.86 10.73
C THR A 377 12.40 10.55 12.14
N GLY A 378 11.50 10.30 13.10
CA GLY A 378 11.89 9.98 14.48
C GLY A 378 10.77 10.16 15.51
N GLY A 379 11.09 9.98 16.80
CA GLY A 379 10.10 10.03 17.89
C GLY A 379 9.76 11.42 18.44
N ASN A 380 10.54 12.46 18.12
CA ASN A 380 10.29 13.82 18.61
C ASN A 380 9.00 14.41 18.02
N LEU A 381 8.43 15.39 18.72
CA LEU A 381 7.25 16.16 18.32
C LEU A 381 7.59 17.56 17.77
N SER A 382 8.86 17.78 17.46
CA SER A 382 9.37 19.02 16.90
C SER A 382 10.57 18.77 16.00
N PHE A 383 10.76 19.67 15.03
CA PHE A 383 11.91 19.72 14.16
C PHE A 383 12.32 21.17 13.88
N THR A 384 13.62 21.45 13.96
CA THR A 384 14.18 22.76 13.61
C THR A 384 14.60 22.73 12.14
N ASP A 385 13.86 23.44 11.31
CA ASP A 385 14.08 23.48 9.86
C ASP A 385 14.85 24.75 9.45
N PRO A 386 16.05 24.64 8.85
CA PRO A 386 16.73 25.78 8.25
C PRO A 386 16.03 26.22 6.96
N ILE A 387 15.62 27.48 6.90
CA ILE A 387 14.94 28.07 5.75
C ILE A 387 15.98 28.71 4.84
N THR A 388 16.10 28.19 3.62
CA THR A 388 17.04 28.75 2.65
C THR A 388 16.53 30.09 2.15
N ARG A 389 17.40 31.10 2.10
CA ARG A 389 17.08 32.38 1.50
C ARG A 389 16.83 32.21 0.00
N GLY A 390 15.79 32.86 -0.51
CA GLY A 390 15.34 32.77 -1.89
C GLY A 390 14.10 31.90 -2.09
N TRP A 391 13.76 31.03 -1.13
CA TRP A 391 12.45 30.35 -1.16
C TRP A 391 11.34 31.39 -1.01
N VAL A 392 10.26 31.27 -1.77
CA VAL A 392 9.10 32.16 -1.73
C VAL A 392 8.11 31.71 -0.64
N SER A 393 7.96 30.40 -0.46
CA SER A 393 7.00 29.82 0.47
C SER A 393 7.40 28.44 0.96
N VAL A 394 6.93 28.09 2.16
CA VAL A 394 7.06 26.76 2.76
C VAL A 394 5.74 26.26 3.32
N ALA A 395 5.48 24.97 3.19
CA ALA A 395 4.39 24.27 3.88
C ALA A 395 4.92 22.95 4.44
N TYR A 396 4.28 22.43 5.48
CA TYR A 396 4.71 21.22 6.17
C TYR A 396 3.55 20.24 6.29
N ARG A 397 3.85 18.95 6.24
CA ARG A 397 2.89 17.91 6.62
C ARG A 397 3.58 16.81 7.38
N VAL A 398 2.90 16.25 8.37
CA VAL A 398 3.46 15.23 9.25
C VAL A 398 2.47 14.09 9.42
N LYS A 399 2.98 12.86 9.41
CA LYS A 399 2.21 11.65 9.71
C LYS A 399 2.90 10.82 10.79
N ALA A 400 2.14 10.00 11.49
CA ALA A 400 2.66 8.98 12.38
C ALA A 400 2.81 7.64 11.66
N ILE A 401 3.81 6.86 12.05
CA ILE A 401 4.13 5.53 11.53
C ILE A 401 4.33 4.62 12.75
N ASP A 402 3.59 3.52 12.82
CA ASP A 402 3.73 2.55 13.91
C ASP A 402 4.95 1.64 13.74
N SER A 403 5.25 0.87 14.79
CA SER A 403 6.36 -0.10 14.82
C SER A 403 6.22 -1.28 13.85
N ARG A 404 5.04 -1.46 13.24
CA ARG A 404 4.74 -2.47 12.21
C ARG A 404 4.65 -1.85 10.81
N SER A 405 5.13 -0.61 10.66
CA SER A 405 5.24 0.14 9.41
C SER A 405 3.91 0.56 8.77
N ALA A 406 2.78 0.53 9.47
CA ALA A 406 1.58 1.17 8.95
C ALA A 406 1.63 2.69 9.23
N SER A 407 1.13 3.46 8.27
CA SER A 407 1.22 4.92 8.27
C SER A 407 -0.17 5.54 8.40
N GLY A 408 -0.31 6.47 9.35
CA GLY A 408 -1.50 7.29 9.48
C GLY A 408 -1.62 8.37 8.40
N PRO A 409 -2.76 9.07 8.35
CA PRO A 409 -2.93 10.24 7.50
C PRO A 409 -2.01 11.41 7.91
N TYR A 410 -1.77 12.33 6.97
CA TYR A 410 -0.99 13.54 7.25
C TYR A 410 -1.86 14.63 7.91
N ALA A 411 -1.30 15.31 8.91
CA ALA A 411 -1.70 16.66 9.31
C ALA A 411 -0.88 17.67 8.51
N THR A 412 -1.54 18.65 7.88
CA THR A 412 -0.90 19.62 6.97
C THR A 412 -1.04 21.04 7.50
N SER A 413 0.05 21.82 7.45
CA SER A 413 0.07 23.21 7.88
C SER A 413 -0.48 24.14 6.79
N PRO A 414 -0.88 25.37 7.15
CA PRO A 414 -0.98 26.44 6.16
C PRO A 414 0.37 26.70 5.47
N THR A 415 0.32 27.24 4.26
CA THR A 415 1.50 27.76 3.56
C THR A 415 1.96 29.07 4.19
N ARG A 416 3.26 29.21 4.40
CA ARG A 416 3.90 30.43 4.90
C ARG A 416 4.74 31.07 3.81
N THR A 417 4.52 32.36 3.58
CA THR A 417 5.42 33.16 2.74
C THR A 417 6.73 33.41 3.48
N VAL A 418 7.85 33.24 2.79
CA VAL A 418 9.18 33.49 3.34
C VAL A 418 9.56 34.93 3.01
N ASN A 419 9.87 35.72 4.04
CA ASN A 419 10.42 37.04 3.89
C ASN A 419 11.92 36.92 3.59
N ASN A 420 12.31 37.29 2.37
CA ASN A 420 13.72 37.27 1.93
C ASN A 420 14.40 38.64 1.98
N ASN A 421 13.67 39.68 2.39
CA ASN A 421 14.15 41.05 2.37
C ASN A 421 15.37 41.25 3.28
N LEU A 422 16.31 42.06 2.83
CA LEU A 422 17.49 42.54 3.52
C LEU A 422 17.42 44.06 3.59
N ALA A 423 17.88 44.64 4.70
CA ALA A 423 17.82 46.09 4.85
C ALA A 423 18.86 46.77 3.92
N PRO A 424 18.58 48.00 3.47
CA PRO A 424 19.55 48.81 2.73
C PRO A 424 20.84 48.99 3.52
N THR A 425 21.95 49.20 2.82
CA THR A 425 23.25 49.52 3.44
C THR A 425 23.60 50.98 3.18
N VAL A 426 24.02 51.69 4.23
CA VAL A 426 24.62 53.03 4.13
C VAL A 426 26.14 52.89 4.20
N ILE A 427 26.83 53.34 3.15
CA ILE A 427 28.29 53.33 3.03
C ILE A 427 28.78 54.76 3.23
N CYS A 428 29.60 54.97 4.25
CA CYS A 428 30.20 56.25 4.59
C CYS A 428 31.66 56.01 4.98
N SER A 429 32.55 56.97 4.71
CA SER A 429 33.95 56.86 5.14
C SER A 429 34.11 56.87 6.65
N GLN A 430 33.11 57.44 7.34
CA GLN A 430 33.03 57.46 8.80
C GLN A 430 32.10 56.33 9.26
N THR A 431 32.51 55.59 10.28
CA THR A 431 31.67 54.56 10.89
C THR A 431 30.47 55.21 11.59
N SER A 432 29.32 54.53 11.59
CA SER A 432 28.14 54.98 12.34
C SER A 432 28.49 55.08 13.83
N GLY A 433 28.19 56.22 14.44
CA GLY A 433 28.54 56.61 15.81
C GLY A 433 29.77 57.52 15.92
N THR A 434 30.52 57.73 14.84
CA THR A 434 31.73 58.59 14.88
C THR A 434 31.37 60.04 15.20
N ASP A 435 32.16 60.64 16.10
CA ASP A 435 32.16 62.08 16.36
C ASP A 435 33.11 62.80 15.39
N LEU A 436 32.55 63.72 14.60
CA LEU A 436 33.25 64.55 13.63
C LEU A 436 33.99 65.73 14.28
N GLY A 437 33.87 65.87 15.60
CA GLY A 437 34.54 66.86 16.43
C GLY A 437 33.89 68.23 16.40
N LEU A 438 34.66 69.22 16.82
CA LEU A 438 34.26 70.62 16.89
C LEU A 438 34.04 71.21 15.48
N LYS A 439 32.91 71.87 15.28
CA LYS A 439 32.55 72.61 14.06
C LYS A 439 32.27 74.07 14.39
N ASN A 440 33.13 74.95 13.89
CA ASN A 440 32.98 76.41 13.94
C ASN A 440 32.67 77.02 12.56
N THR A 441 32.66 76.20 11.51
CA THR A 441 32.29 76.52 10.13
C THR A 441 31.46 75.36 9.56
N GLY A 442 30.72 75.62 8.48
CA GLY A 442 29.91 74.60 7.80
C GLY A 442 30.77 73.44 7.29
N PHE A 443 30.17 72.26 7.19
CA PHE A 443 30.83 71.03 6.78
C PHE A 443 29.89 70.13 5.96
N SER A 444 30.44 69.06 5.39
CA SER A 444 29.66 68.07 4.64
C SER A 444 30.10 66.65 4.95
N VAL A 445 29.20 65.69 4.68
CA VAL A 445 29.46 64.25 4.79
C VAL A 445 29.04 63.58 3.49
N ASP A 446 29.97 62.87 2.86
CA ASP A 446 29.69 62.04 1.69
C ASP A 446 29.31 60.62 2.11
N TYR A 447 28.28 60.08 1.46
CA TYR A 447 27.81 58.72 1.65
C TYR A 447 27.21 58.17 0.36
N SER A 448 27.04 56.87 0.28
CA SER A 448 26.23 56.21 -0.75
C SER A 448 25.34 55.16 -0.11
N VAL A 449 24.27 54.76 -0.78
CA VAL A 449 23.39 53.68 -0.32
C VAL A 449 23.25 52.62 -1.38
N THR A 450 23.12 51.37 -0.95
CA THR A 450 22.86 50.21 -1.83
C THR A 450 21.86 49.31 -1.14
N ASP A 451 21.01 48.64 -1.90
CA ASP A 451 20.13 47.61 -1.37
C ASP A 451 20.57 46.22 -1.87
N PRO A 452 20.71 45.21 -0.99
CA PRO A 452 21.11 43.86 -1.41
C PRO A 452 20.11 43.15 -2.32
N ASP A 453 18.83 43.47 -2.23
CA ASP A 453 17.75 42.87 -3.04
C ASP A 453 17.46 43.68 -4.31
N GLY A 454 18.05 44.87 -4.44
CA GLY A 454 17.88 45.77 -5.58
C GLY A 454 16.61 46.61 -5.50
N ASP A 455 15.99 46.71 -4.32
CA ASP A 455 14.83 47.57 -4.09
C ASP A 455 15.22 49.07 -4.13
N ASP A 456 14.25 49.91 -4.48
CA ASP A 456 14.43 51.37 -4.47
C ASP A 456 14.64 51.88 -3.03
N VAL A 457 15.72 52.62 -2.80
CA VAL A 457 16.06 53.13 -1.47
C VAL A 457 15.65 54.59 -1.33
N THR A 458 14.78 54.88 -0.36
CA THR A 458 14.49 56.24 0.09
C THR A 458 15.46 56.64 1.19
N VAL A 459 16.17 57.75 1.01
CA VAL A 459 17.08 58.32 2.00
C VAL A 459 16.45 59.54 2.66
N THR A 460 16.49 59.58 3.99
CA THR A 460 16.13 60.75 4.80
C THR A 460 17.32 61.23 5.60
N GLU A 461 17.68 62.49 5.39
CA GLU A 461 18.72 63.19 6.11
C GLU A 461 18.11 64.05 7.21
N ALA A 462 18.63 63.97 8.43
CA ALA A 462 18.17 64.77 9.55
C ALA A 462 19.31 65.22 10.47
N ILE A 463 19.08 66.35 11.14
CA ILE A 463 19.92 66.86 12.23
C ILE A 463 19.04 66.90 13.48
N ASP A 464 19.46 66.23 14.55
CA ASP A 464 18.71 66.08 15.81
C ASP A 464 17.26 65.60 15.61
N GLY A 465 17.06 64.72 14.62
CA GLY A 465 15.75 64.20 14.22
C GLY A 465 14.92 65.14 13.35
N ALA A 466 15.34 66.39 13.14
CA ALA A 466 14.69 67.32 12.21
C ALA A 466 15.16 67.05 10.77
N THR A 467 14.22 66.62 9.92
CA THR A 467 14.48 66.31 8.50
C THR A 467 14.99 67.54 7.74
N GLN A 468 16.11 67.38 7.06
CA GLN A 468 16.70 68.37 6.17
C GLN A 468 16.27 68.11 4.72
N ARG A 469 16.32 66.85 4.28
CA ARG A 469 15.80 66.42 2.99
C ARG A 469 15.45 64.93 2.97
N THR A 470 14.57 64.57 2.04
CA THR A 470 14.22 63.18 1.71
C THR A 470 14.22 63.01 0.20
N PHE A 471 14.78 61.92 -0.31
CA PHE A 471 14.85 61.63 -1.75
C PHE A 471 15.03 60.14 -2.03
N THR A 472 14.67 59.69 -3.23
CA THR A 472 14.99 58.33 -3.71
C THR A 472 16.42 58.30 -4.25
N ALA A 473 17.26 57.43 -3.70
CA ALA A 473 18.65 57.30 -4.05
C ALA A 473 18.87 56.34 -5.21
N THR A 474 19.81 56.67 -6.08
CA THR A 474 20.35 55.76 -7.09
C THR A 474 21.41 54.88 -6.42
N PRO A 475 21.30 53.54 -6.50
CA PRO A 475 22.23 52.64 -5.82
C PRO A 475 23.70 52.92 -6.16
N GLY A 476 24.54 53.06 -5.13
CA GLY A 476 25.98 53.30 -5.25
C GLY A 476 26.37 54.72 -5.65
N GLN A 477 25.42 55.61 -5.96
CA GLN A 477 25.70 57.01 -6.21
C GLN A 477 26.14 57.71 -4.92
N THR A 478 27.18 58.53 -5.00
CA THR A 478 27.62 59.38 -3.89
C THR A 478 26.69 60.58 -3.74
N TYR A 479 26.21 60.78 -2.53
CA TYR A 479 25.43 61.92 -2.06
C TYR A 479 26.21 62.66 -0.97
N THR A 480 26.06 63.98 -0.94
CA THR A 480 26.71 64.85 0.04
C THR A 480 25.65 65.47 0.94
N PHE A 481 25.62 65.13 2.22
CA PHE A 481 24.83 65.85 3.23
C PHE A 481 25.57 67.14 3.59
N MET A 482 25.05 68.28 3.13
CA MET A 482 25.61 69.61 3.39
C MET A 482 25.03 70.24 4.66
N VAL A 483 25.87 70.44 5.67
CA VAL A 483 25.56 71.23 6.87
C VAL A 483 26.31 72.56 6.75
N THR A 484 25.88 73.39 5.78
CA THR A 484 26.52 74.67 5.42
C THR A 484 25.50 75.80 5.38
N GLY A 485 25.95 77.05 5.29
CA GLY A 485 25.08 78.23 5.12
C GLY A 485 23.97 78.31 6.16
N GLU A 486 22.73 78.53 5.73
CA GLU A 486 21.56 78.61 6.63
C GLU A 486 21.37 77.36 7.48
N THR A 487 21.59 76.17 6.92
CA THR A 487 21.44 74.90 7.66
C THR A 487 22.37 74.89 8.86
N PHE A 488 23.65 75.23 8.66
CA PHE A 488 24.59 75.32 9.77
C PHE A 488 24.24 76.45 10.73
N MET A 489 23.81 77.62 10.23
CA MET A 489 23.45 78.77 11.08
C MET A 489 22.27 78.48 12.01
N LYS A 490 21.28 77.69 11.56
CA LYS A 490 20.08 77.31 12.34
C LYS A 490 20.38 76.30 13.45
N VAL A 491 21.47 75.52 13.34
CA VAL A 491 21.92 74.61 14.40
C VAL A 491 22.43 75.43 15.58
N LEU A 492 21.99 75.15 16.80
CA LEU A 492 22.45 75.86 18.01
C LEU A 492 23.88 75.45 18.37
N ASN A 493 24.52 76.14 19.32
CA ASN A 493 25.77 75.60 19.89
C ASN A 493 25.43 74.43 20.81
N GLY A 494 26.27 73.39 20.78
CA GLY A 494 26.05 72.17 21.57
C GLY A 494 26.45 70.91 20.81
N ASP A 495 26.11 69.76 21.37
CA ASP A 495 26.30 68.46 20.76
C ASP A 495 25.11 68.13 19.87
N HIS A 496 25.37 67.60 18.68
CA HIS A 496 24.37 67.34 17.66
C HIS A 496 24.57 65.97 17.02
N ALA A 497 23.49 65.42 16.47
CA ALA A 497 23.50 64.19 15.71
C ALA A 497 23.01 64.39 14.28
N LEU A 498 23.80 63.93 13.32
CA LEU A 498 23.43 63.79 11.93
C LEU A 498 22.97 62.35 11.69
N THR A 499 21.82 62.16 11.05
CA THR A 499 21.33 60.82 10.69
C THR A 499 21.00 60.74 9.22
N ILE A 500 21.48 59.67 8.58
CA ILE A 500 21.13 59.24 7.23
C ILE A 500 20.36 57.94 7.38
N THR A 501 19.05 57.97 7.16
CA THR A 501 18.18 56.79 7.20
C THR A 501 17.91 56.32 5.78
N ALA A 502 18.33 55.11 5.44
CA ALA A 502 18.04 54.45 4.17
C ALA A 502 16.93 53.41 4.39
N SER A 503 15.85 53.49 3.60
CA SER A 503 14.67 52.63 3.70
C SER A 503 14.30 52.06 2.34
N ASP A 504 14.04 50.75 2.26
CA ASP A 504 13.46 50.09 1.08
C ASP A 504 11.91 50.00 1.16
N GLY A 505 11.31 50.66 2.16
CA GLY A 505 9.87 50.59 2.45
C GLY A 505 9.43 49.37 3.27
N LYS A 506 10.34 48.44 3.59
CA LYS A 506 10.11 47.25 4.42
C LYS A 506 11.01 47.25 5.68
N MET A 507 12.26 47.68 5.55
CA MET A 507 13.26 47.80 6.61
C MET A 507 14.12 49.05 6.43
N ASP A 508 14.63 49.55 7.56
CA ASP A 508 15.44 50.77 7.62
C ASP A 508 16.85 50.48 8.16
N THR A 509 17.83 51.19 7.61
CA THR A 509 19.18 51.30 8.17
C THR A 509 19.48 52.75 8.49
N VAL A 510 19.89 53.01 9.74
CA VAL A 510 20.24 54.35 10.21
C VAL A 510 21.74 54.47 10.41
N HIS A 511 22.37 55.37 9.66
CA HIS A 511 23.75 55.79 9.87
C HIS A 511 23.77 57.11 10.63
N LYS A 512 24.37 57.10 11.83
CA LYS A 512 24.40 58.26 12.73
C LYS A 512 25.82 58.79 12.84
N LEU A 513 26.02 60.09 12.77
CA LEU A 513 27.29 60.76 13.08
C LEU A 513 27.04 61.84 14.14
N LEU A 514 28.05 62.15 14.93
CA LEU A 514 27.98 63.18 15.98
C LEU A 514 28.87 64.37 15.60
N PHE A 515 28.54 65.56 16.08
CA PHE A 515 29.44 66.71 16.01
C PHE A 515 29.10 67.70 17.11
N LYS A 516 30.06 68.52 17.53
CA LYS A 516 29.81 69.63 18.44
C LYS A 516 29.89 70.94 17.69
N LYS A 517 28.84 71.75 17.71
CA LYS A 517 28.89 73.12 17.19
C LYS A 517 29.32 74.08 18.29
N GLU A 518 30.32 74.90 17.99
CA GLU A 518 30.78 75.94 18.90
C GLU A 518 31.20 77.20 18.12
N ILE A 519 30.29 78.17 18.09
CA ILE A 519 30.56 79.53 17.58
C ILE A 519 30.43 80.50 18.75
N THR A 520 31.55 81.07 19.16
CA THR A 520 31.61 82.01 20.29
C THR A 520 31.79 83.46 19.85
N THR A 521 32.12 83.71 18.59
CA THR A 521 32.31 85.07 18.05
C THR A 521 31.41 85.31 16.85
N ALA A 522 30.71 86.44 16.86
CA ALA A 522 29.98 86.98 15.72
C ALA A 522 30.60 88.31 15.29
N MET A 523 30.67 88.56 13.99
CA MET A 523 31.17 89.80 13.40
C MET A 523 30.14 90.33 12.41
N ILE A 524 29.75 91.58 12.57
CA ILE A 524 28.84 92.32 11.69
C ILE A 524 29.64 93.45 11.04
N THR A 525 29.56 93.56 9.73
CA THR A 525 30.17 94.63 8.94
C THR A 525 29.30 94.93 7.74
N LEU A 526 29.47 96.11 7.12
CA LEU A 526 28.82 96.37 5.85
C LEU A 526 29.53 95.59 4.75
N VAL A 527 28.74 94.99 3.85
CA VAL A 527 29.27 94.34 2.65
C VAL A 527 30.03 95.36 1.79
N ASP A 528 29.46 96.57 1.65
CA ASP A 528 30.04 97.69 0.94
C ASP A 528 30.28 98.87 1.89
N ALA A 529 31.47 99.48 1.84
CA ALA A 529 31.76 100.71 2.58
C ALA A 529 30.92 101.88 2.02
N VAL A 530 30.56 102.84 2.87
CA VAL A 530 29.73 104.00 2.51
C VAL A 530 30.64 105.17 2.10
N PRO A 531 30.69 105.58 0.81
CA PRO A 531 31.58 106.66 0.36
C PRO A 531 31.21 108.03 0.94
N ALA A 532 32.21 108.91 1.06
CA ALA A 532 32.09 110.32 1.46
C ALA A 532 32.91 111.23 0.51
N ASP A 533 32.44 112.46 0.32
CA ASP A 533 33.06 113.46 -0.56
C ASP A 533 34.17 114.29 0.12
N ALA A 534 34.24 114.23 1.45
CA ALA A 534 35.26 114.86 2.27
C ALA A 534 35.74 113.93 3.40
N ARG A 535 36.81 114.35 4.11
CA ARG A 535 37.34 113.60 5.25
C ARG A 535 36.28 113.46 6.32
N ILE A 536 35.91 112.22 6.64
CA ILE A 536 35.06 111.90 7.77
C ILE A 536 35.88 112.14 9.03
N ALA A 537 35.55 113.21 9.74
CA ALA A 537 36.25 113.63 10.94
C ALA A 537 35.66 112.97 12.20
N VAL A 538 34.36 112.66 12.17
CA VAL A 538 33.65 112.15 13.33
C VAL A 538 32.57 111.14 12.94
N CYS A 539 32.35 110.12 13.77
CA CYS A 539 31.18 109.25 13.65
C CYS A 539 30.55 108.94 15.00
N VAL A 540 29.29 108.53 14.98
CA VAL A 540 28.57 107.97 16.12
C VAL A 540 27.92 106.66 15.71
N LEU A 541 28.10 105.62 16.52
CA LEU A 541 27.42 104.33 16.33
C LEU A 541 26.68 103.94 17.62
N SER A 542 25.57 103.25 17.41
CA SER A 542 24.77 102.59 18.43
C SER A 542 24.61 101.13 18.04
N VAL A 543 25.01 100.23 18.95
CA VAL A 543 24.80 98.78 18.83
C VAL A 543 23.69 98.41 19.78
N ASN A 544 22.49 98.20 19.26
CA ASN A 544 21.31 97.85 20.04
C ASN A 544 21.14 96.33 20.10
N GLY A 545 21.01 95.80 21.31
CA GLY A 545 20.90 94.38 21.56
C GLY A 545 20.94 94.06 23.05
N SER A 546 21.08 92.79 23.38
CA SER A 546 21.35 92.31 24.74
C SER A 546 22.60 91.44 24.69
N LEU A 547 23.69 91.90 25.32
CA LEU A 547 24.91 91.13 25.49
C LEU A 547 25.09 90.82 26.97
N PRO A 548 25.49 89.58 27.33
CA PRO A 548 25.87 89.24 28.69
C PRO A 548 26.96 90.16 29.24
N ALA A 549 26.99 90.37 30.56
CA ALA A 549 27.94 91.29 31.19
C ALA A 549 29.41 90.91 30.97
N ASP A 550 29.69 89.63 30.77
CA ASP A 550 31.02 89.08 30.54
C ASP A 550 31.35 88.89 29.05
N ALA A 551 30.43 89.24 28.13
CA ALA A 551 30.69 89.24 26.70
C ALA A 551 31.62 90.41 26.31
N VAL A 552 32.51 90.16 25.35
CA VAL A 552 33.44 91.16 24.82
C VAL A 552 32.84 91.74 23.54
N LEU A 553 32.32 92.95 23.64
CA LEU A 553 31.98 93.79 22.48
C LEU A 553 33.22 94.57 22.07
N LYS A 554 33.57 94.49 20.78
CA LYS A 554 34.55 95.34 20.12
C LYS A 554 33.87 96.03 18.94
N VAL A 555 33.91 97.36 18.89
CA VAL A 555 33.41 98.15 17.77
C VAL A 555 34.58 98.92 17.17
N GLU A 556 34.83 98.67 15.89
CA GLU A 556 35.86 99.34 15.13
C GLU A 556 35.22 100.10 13.97
N VAL A 557 35.74 101.28 13.67
CA VAL A 557 35.29 102.12 12.56
C VAL A 557 36.48 102.49 11.69
N THR A 558 36.20 102.80 10.43
CA THR A 558 37.22 103.29 9.51
C THR A 558 36.63 104.42 8.66
N ASN A 559 37.44 105.43 8.37
CA ASN A 559 37.08 106.51 7.45
C ASN A 559 37.70 106.33 6.04
N ASN A 560 38.48 105.28 5.80
CA ASN A 560 39.04 104.92 4.49
C ASN A 560 38.67 103.48 4.08
N GLY A 561 37.42 103.08 4.30
CA GLY A 561 36.93 101.71 4.10
C GLY A 561 36.98 101.16 2.68
N LEU A 562 37.29 102.00 1.68
CA LEU A 562 37.53 101.57 0.28
C LEU A 562 38.99 101.20 0.01
N ASP A 563 39.92 101.51 0.91
CA ASP A 563 41.33 101.15 0.74
C ASP A 563 41.51 99.62 0.86
N ASP A 564 42.48 99.05 0.14
CA ASP A 564 42.85 97.63 0.28
C ASP A 564 43.29 97.26 1.70
N SER A 565 43.72 98.25 2.49
CA SER A 565 44.10 98.12 3.90
C SER A 565 43.58 99.31 4.71
N PRO A 566 42.28 99.31 5.06
CA PRO A 566 41.69 100.40 5.82
C PRO A 566 42.30 100.52 7.21
N VAL A 567 42.40 101.74 7.71
CA VAL A 567 42.82 102.02 9.09
C VAL A 567 41.60 101.86 9.98
N TRP A 568 41.60 100.82 10.81
CA TRP A 568 40.52 100.54 11.76
C TRP A 568 40.87 101.15 13.12
N GLU A 569 39.98 102.01 13.62
CA GLU A 569 40.07 102.66 14.92
C GLU A 569 39.06 102.03 15.88
N ASP A 570 39.49 101.67 17.09
CA ASP A 570 38.62 101.10 18.13
C ASP A 570 37.79 102.22 18.78
N CYS A 571 36.49 102.22 18.53
CA CYS A 571 35.54 103.18 19.09
C CYS A 571 34.62 102.52 20.13
N THR A 572 35.01 101.37 20.70
CA THR A 572 34.16 100.61 21.64
C THR A 572 33.74 101.45 22.84
N ALA A 573 34.66 102.24 23.40
CA ALA A 573 34.37 103.11 24.55
C ALA A 573 33.37 104.21 24.19
N ASP A 574 33.53 104.82 23.01
CA ASP A 574 32.64 105.86 22.50
C ASP A 574 31.23 105.31 22.28
N VAL A 575 31.12 104.12 21.66
CA VAL A 575 29.83 103.45 21.42
C VAL A 575 29.14 103.07 22.73
N LYS A 576 29.86 102.58 23.73
CA LYS A 576 29.29 102.29 25.06
C LYS A 576 28.82 103.55 25.79
N ALA A 577 29.48 104.69 25.57
CA ALA A 577 29.11 105.97 26.15
C ALA A 577 28.03 106.72 25.34
N GLY A 578 27.70 106.25 24.13
CA GLY A 578 26.88 107.00 23.17
C GLY A 578 27.55 108.28 22.69
N ALA A 579 28.88 108.31 22.69
CA ALA A 579 29.69 109.46 22.32
C ALA A 579 30.12 109.42 20.85
N ASN A 580 30.55 110.58 20.35
CA ASN A 580 31.17 110.71 19.05
C ASN A 580 32.61 110.19 19.09
N HIS A 581 32.97 109.32 18.15
CA HIS A 581 34.34 108.93 17.87
C HIS A 581 34.97 109.92 16.89
N VAL A 582 36.12 110.48 17.24
CA VAL A 582 36.89 111.40 16.39
C VAL A 582 38.01 110.61 15.71
N PHE A 583 37.99 110.55 14.39
CA PHE A 583 39.00 109.82 13.64
C PHE A 583 40.36 110.49 13.75
N THR A 584 41.37 109.69 14.06
CA THR A 584 42.78 110.08 14.07
C THR A 584 43.46 109.83 12.72
N ASN A 585 42.92 108.92 11.91
CA ASN A 585 43.40 108.69 10.56
C ASN A 585 43.11 109.90 9.65
N GLU A 586 44.19 110.51 9.14
CA GLU A 586 44.14 111.65 8.23
C GLU A 586 44.50 111.28 6.78
N THR A 587 44.66 109.99 6.48
CA THR A 587 45.10 109.51 5.17
C THR A 587 44.11 108.54 4.52
N GLN A 588 44.04 108.56 3.19
CA GLN A 588 43.27 107.62 2.37
C GLN A 588 43.92 107.44 0.99
N LEU A 589 43.70 106.31 0.32
CA LEU A 589 44.21 106.02 -1.03
C LEU A 589 43.10 105.95 -2.10
N SER A 590 41.90 105.50 -1.73
CA SER A 590 40.81 105.09 -2.64
C SER A 590 39.50 105.84 -2.41
N GLY A 591 39.58 107.01 -1.78
CA GLY A 591 38.46 107.84 -1.38
C GLY A 591 38.10 107.69 0.09
N TRP A 592 37.52 108.75 0.67
CA TRP A 592 36.96 108.68 2.02
C TRP A 592 35.72 107.80 2.00
N ALA A 593 35.65 106.82 2.91
CA ALA A 593 34.50 105.94 3.03
C ALA A 593 34.39 105.37 4.44
N PHE A 594 33.18 105.39 4.96
CA PHE A 594 32.86 104.85 6.26
C PHE A 594 32.59 103.34 6.20
N ASN A 595 33.17 102.57 7.11
CA ASN A 595 32.70 101.22 7.41
C ASN A 595 32.88 100.93 8.90
N PHE A 596 32.23 99.87 9.39
CA PHE A 596 32.31 99.43 10.77
C PHE A 596 32.54 97.92 10.87
N LYS A 597 33.10 97.49 11.99
CA LYS A 597 33.12 96.10 12.44
C LYS A 597 32.61 96.04 13.86
N VAL A 598 31.48 95.37 14.04
CA VAL A 598 30.95 95.04 15.37
C VAL A 598 31.26 93.57 15.62
N THR A 599 32.20 93.30 16.51
CA THR A 599 32.55 91.94 16.93
C THR A 599 32.03 91.71 18.33
N ALA A 600 31.24 90.66 18.52
CA ALA A 600 30.78 90.21 19.82
C ALA A 600 31.30 88.81 20.09
N THR A 601 32.08 88.66 21.15
CA THR A 601 32.61 87.38 21.62
C THR A 601 31.96 87.00 22.94
N ARG A 602 31.45 85.77 23.02
CA ARG A 602 30.82 85.20 24.22
C ARG A 602 31.80 85.14 25.38
N GLY A 603 31.34 85.50 26.58
CA GLY A 603 32.13 85.42 27.81
C GLY A 603 32.16 84.01 28.42
N PRO A 604 32.96 83.81 29.50
CA PRO A 604 33.08 82.54 30.20
C PRO A 604 31.77 81.95 30.74
N SER A 605 30.74 82.76 30.97
CA SER A 605 29.42 82.34 31.45
C SER A 605 28.70 81.40 30.48
N GLY A 606 29.03 81.45 29.19
CA GLY A 606 28.32 80.73 28.16
C GLY A 606 26.93 81.29 27.86
N GLU A 607 26.50 82.39 28.50
CA GLU A 607 25.17 82.98 28.30
C GLU A 607 25.01 83.54 26.88
N GLY A 608 23.81 83.41 26.31
CA GLY A 608 23.51 83.90 24.97
C GLY A 608 23.19 85.39 24.96
N GLY A 609 23.51 86.06 23.86
CA GLY A 609 23.11 87.44 23.57
C GLY A 609 22.64 87.60 22.14
N TYR A 610 22.14 88.78 21.80
CA TYR A 610 21.73 89.14 20.44
C TYR A 610 22.03 90.60 20.15
N ILE A 611 22.22 90.92 18.86
CA ILE A 611 22.29 92.29 18.34
C ILE A 611 21.08 92.45 17.43
N ASN A 612 20.19 93.39 17.76
CA ASN A 612 18.99 93.69 16.97
C ASN A 612 19.28 94.68 15.85
N SER A 613 20.16 95.66 16.08
CA SER A 613 20.54 96.63 15.06
C SER A 613 21.89 97.27 15.36
N VAL A 614 22.58 97.68 14.29
CA VAL A 614 23.72 98.61 14.34
C VAL A 614 23.30 99.84 13.55
N GLN A 615 23.32 101.01 14.17
CA GLN A 615 22.84 102.27 13.61
C GLN A 615 23.83 103.38 13.91
N GLY A 616 23.83 104.46 13.14
CA GLY A 616 24.76 105.55 13.35
C GLY A 616 24.76 106.58 12.22
N GLY A 617 25.70 107.51 12.31
CA GLY A 617 25.97 108.52 11.29
C GLY A 617 27.40 109.02 11.40
N PHE A 618 27.88 109.70 10.36
CA PHE A 618 29.21 110.27 10.30
C PHE A 618 29.20 111.64 9.63
N GLN A 619 30.21 112.45 9.90
CA GLN A 619 30.41 113.80 9.34
C GLN A 619 31.86 114.04 8.96
#